data_AF-A0AAJ0IHB7-F1
#
_entry.id   AF-A0AAJ0IHB7-F1
#
_cell.length_a   1.000
_cell.length_b   1.000
_cell.length_c   1.000
_cell.angle_alpha   90.00
_cell.angle_beta   90.00
_cell.angle_gamma   90.00
#
_symmetry.space_group_name_H-M   'P 1'
#
loop_
_entity.id
_entity.type
_entity.pdbx_description
1 polymer ?
#
loop_
_entity_poly.entity_id
_entity_poly.type
_entity_poly.pdbx_seq_one_letter_code
_entity_poly.pdbx_strand_id
1 'polypeptide(L)'
;MAAEVQPLATLKLPTVVSPITAEQRYWKSFKNQKSHTSTAAWPISHISFPGSSNGSAASHSLVTAAKTNDLFAVTSGPRVDIFSIRKRELLKTIGRFDSQAHSGEIRADGRVLVAGEDSGKMQVFDVGTGTRAVILKTWHVHKQPVWVTKWSPAELTTLMSCSDDKTVRLWDLPSNAPSRLFAGHQDYVRSGAFMPDRNNLLVSGSYDSTVRVWDARAPAGSVLTFKHADPIEEVLPLPGGTTLLAATGSAISVLDLVAAKPLRLITNHQKTVTSLSLASNGRRVVSGSLDGHVKVFETTNWNVVSGSKYPSPILSLSVIAAGAGHEDRHLAVGMQSGVLSLRTRLSGATAEKARARAAEDALMVSGATSKLAKIDSAKAKRKRNAASNKSMALLGENVDVIIPTDATNSAGGRKRRVKLKPWQRDFREGRYAACLDAVLDLSSPEYQPVTALSVLVALRHRSALREALEGRDEVTVLPLLKWVIKYISDPRYATVCVDVAFQLFDIYSEYVGGSSELADQFAVMTGKVSREVEKAQMAIITNGMVESLMIGGAEA
;
A
#
# COMPACT_ATOMS: atom_id res chain seq x y z
N MET A 1 19.46 27.14 -35.16
CA MET A 1 18.42 26.84 -34.15
C MET A 1 19.04 27.01 -32.77
N ALA A 2 18.47 27.83 -31.89
CA ALA A 2 18.98 27.96 -30.52
C ALA A 2 18.65 26.68 -29.73
N ALA A 3 19.65 26.04 -29.13
CA ALA A 3 19.43 24.87 -28.30
C ALA A 3 18.66 25.25 -27.03
N GLU A 4 17.64 24.47 -26.67
CA GLU A 4 16.89 24.71 -25.44
C GLU A 4 17.77 24.46 -24.22
N VAL A 5 17.69 25.39 -23.25
CA VAL A 5 18.42 25.28 -22.00
C VAL A 5 17.83 24.15 -21.17
N GLN A 6 18.58 23.05 -21.06
CA GLN A 6 18.22 21.93 -20.20
C GLN A 6 19.04 21.98 -18.90
N PRO A 7 18.44 21.62 -17.74
CA PRO A 7 19.19 21.45 -16.51
C PRO A 7 20.16 20.28 -16.62
N LEU A 8 21.16 20.24 -15.72
CA LEU A 8 22.01 19.07 -15.58
C LEU A 8 21.17 17.82 -15.28
N ALA A 9 21.30 16.80 -16.11
CA ALA A 9 20.66 15.51 -15.89
C ALA A 9 21.33 14.78 -14.71
N THR A 10 20.53 14.31 -13.77
CA THR A 10 21.05 13.49 -12.66
C THR A 10 21.50 12.13 -13.19
N LEU A 11 22.65 11.66 -12.72
CA LEU A 11 23.19 10.36 -13.12
C LEU A 11 22.24 9.22 -12.72
N LYS A 12 22.00 8.31 -13.66
CA LYS A 12 21.26 7.07 -13.40
C LYS A 12 22.25 6.02 -12.89
N LEU A 13 22.32 5.85 -11.58
CA LEU A 13 23.17 4.84 -10.96
C LEU A 13 22.68 3.42 -11.28
N PRO A 14 23.59 2.43 -11.36
CA PRO A 14 23.21 1.04 -11.53
C PRO A 14 22.30 0.57 -10.38
N THR A 15 21.31 -0.26 -10.70
CA THR A 15 20.41 -0.84 -9.70
C THR A 15 21.12 -1.92 -8.91
N VAL A 16 20.86 -1.98 -7.60
CA VAL A 16 21.30 -3.10 -6.74
C VAL A 16 20.47 -4.34 -7.10
N VAL A 17 20.98 -5.55 -6.79
CA VAL A 17 20.34 -6.86 -7.03
C VAL A 17 18.90 -6.95 -6.50
N SER A 18 18.55 -6.22 -5.44
CA SER A 18 17.20 -6.16 -4.87
C SER A 18 16.63 -4.73 -4.88
N PRO A 19 16.22 -4.20 -6.05
CA PRO A 19 15.68 -2.86 -6.12
C PRO A 19 14.29 -2.82 -5.46
N ILE A 20 13.97 -1.70 -4.81
CA ILE A 20 12.62 -1.47 -4.31
C ILE A 20 11.68 -1.38 -5.51
N THR A 21 10.86 -2.40 -5.70
CA THR A 21 9.91 -2.51 -6.82
C THR A 21 8.83 -1.44 -6.73
N ALA A 22 8.17 -1.14 -7.85
CA ALA A 22 7.06 -0.19 -7.87
C ALA A 22 5.95 -0.58 -6.88
N GLU A 23 5.70 -1.88 -6.76
CA GLU A 23 4.67 -2.42 -5.86
C GLU A 23 5.09 -2.34 -4.39
N GLN A 24 6.36 -2.59 -4.06
CA GLN A 24 6.84 -2.33 -2.70
C GLN A 24 6.69 -0.85 -2.33
N ARG A 25 6.95 0.09 -3.26
CA ARG A 25 6.70 1.53 -3.02
C ARG A 25 5.21 1.81 -2.87
N TYR A 26 4.36 1.16 -3.65
CA TYR A 26 2.91 1.25 -3.55
C TYR A 26 2.44 0.86 -2.15
N TRP A 27 2.80 -0.33 -1.67
CA TRP A 27 2.39 -0.81 -0.34
C TRP A 27 3.05 -0.04 0.81
N LYS A 28 4.30 0.43 0.64
CA LYS A 28 4.94 1.37 1.59
C LYS A 28 4.32 2.77 1.57
N SER A 29 3.53 3.13 0.56
CA SER A 29 2.85 4.43 0.51
C SER A 29 1.64 4.53 1.45
N PHE A 30 1.19 3.40 2.02
CA PHE A 30 0.21 3.35 3.11
C PHE A 30 0.84 3.78 4.44
N LYS A 31 1.21 5.06 4.56
CA LYS A 31 2.01 5.60 5.67
C LYS A 31 1.19 6.09 6.85
N ASN A 32 0.02 6.66 6.59
CA ASN A 32 -0.80 7.31 7.62
C ASN A 32 -1.54 6.22 8.41
N GLN A 33 -0.84 5.66 9.40
CA GLN A 33 -1.37 4.64 10.31
C GLN A 33 -2.17 5.29 11.44
N LYS A 34 -3.41 4.86 11.61
CA LYS A 34 -4.24 5.16 12.79
C LYS A 34 -4.55 3.85 13.49
N SER A 35 -4.16 3.73 14.75
CA SER A 35 -4.47 2.58 15.59
C SER A 35 -5.67 2.87 16.47
N HIS A 36 -6.70 2.04 16.37
CA HIS A 36 -7.83 2.03 17.29
C HIS A 36 -7.73 0.80 18.18
N THR A 37 -7.87 0.99 19.49
CA THR A 37 -8.00 -0.13 20.43
C THR A 37 -9.49 -0.47 20.55
N SER A 38 -9.83 -1.76 20.46
CA SER A 38 -11.16 -2.26 20.77
C SER A 38 -11.47 -2.01 22.25
N THR A 39 -12.77 -1.96 22.57
CA THR A 39 -13.19 -1.84 23.97
C THR A 39 -12.69 -3.05 24.76
N ALA A 40 -12.11 -2.84 25.94
CA ALA A 40 -11.55 -3.91 26.78
C ALA A 40 -10.49 -4.82 26.11
N ALA A 41 -9.85 -4.36 25.03
CA ALA A 41 -8.83 -5.10 24.29
C ALA A 41 -9.29 -6.48 23.78
N TRP A 42 -10.58 -6.64 23.47
CA TRP A 42 -11.08 -7.84 22.82
C TRP A 42 -10.39 -8.08 21.46
N PRO A 43 -10.00 -9.32 21.14
CA PRO A 43 -9.47 -9.66 19.83
C PRO A 43 -10.48 -9.32 18.72
N ILE A 44 -9.98 -8.85 17.59
CA ILE A 44 -10.81 -8.46 16.45
C ILE A 44 -11.06 -9.71 15.60
N SER A 45 -12.29 -10.22 15.64
CA SER A 45 -12.68 -11.46 14.97
C SER A 45 -12.80 -11.29 13.46
N HIS A 46 -13.51 -10.26 13.00
CA HIS A 46 -13.80 -10.07 11.58
C HIS A 46 -13.90 -8.60 11.20
N ILE A 47 -13.36 -8.24 10.03
CA ILE A 47 -13.48 -6.92 9.42
C ILE A 47 -14.19 -7.11 8.09
N SER A 48 -15.28 -6.39 7.87
CA SER A 48 -16.02 -6.42 6.61
C SER A 48 -16.16 -5.02 6.03
N PHE A 49 -16.12 -4.96 4.70
CA PHE A 49 -16.58 -3.81 3.95
C PHE A 49 -17.57 -4.31 2.90
N PRO A 50 -18.68 -3.60 2.68
CA PRO A 50 -19.58 -3.96 1.60
C PRO A 50 -18.83 -3.78 0.27
N GLY A 51 -18.72 -4.85 -0.51
CA GLY A 51 -18.30 -4.74 -1.89
C GLY A 51 -19.30 -3.85 -2.65
N SER A 52 -18.82 -2.84 -3.38
CA SER A 52 -19.68 -2.22 -4.40
C SER A 52 -19.99 -3.29 -5.44
N SER A 53 -21.27 -3.45 -5.73
CA SER A 53 -21.79 -4.43 -6.69
C SER A 53 -20.98 -4.37 -7.97
N ASN A 54 -20.16 -5.40 -8.22
CA ASN A 54 -19.58 -5.66 -9.54
C ASN A 54 -20.67 -6.24 -10.47
N GLY A 55 -21.77 -5.51 -10.61
CA GLY A 55 -22.76 -5.74 -11.65
C GLY A 55 -22.36 -4.96 -12.89
N SER A 56 -21.84 -5.68 -13.88
CA SER A 56 -21.94 -5.27 -15.28
C SER A 56 -23.38 -4.80 -15.56
N ALA A 57 -23.50 -3.79 -16.42
CA ALA A 57 -24.72 -3.09 -16.81
C ALA A 57 -26.01 -3.95 -16.96
N ALA A 58 -27.12 -3.26 -16.69
CA ALA A 58 -28.54 -3.65 -16.78
C ALA A 58 -29.09 -4.27 -15.49
N SER A 59 -29.94 -3.59 -14.73
CA SER A 59 -31.21 -3.04 -15.20
C SER A 59 -31.49 -1.60 -14.74
N HIS A 60 -32.05 -0.81 -15.65
CA HIS A 60 -32.80 0.41 -15.36
C HIS A 60 -33.77 0.19 -14.20
N SER A 61 -33.36 0.61 -13.01
CA SER A 61 -34.22 0.71 -11.84
C SER A 61 -33.75 1.93 -11.07
N LEU A 62 -34.66 2.88 -10.91
CA LEU A 62 -34.49 4.24 -10.41
C LEU A 62 -34.19 4.26 -8.90
N VAL A 63 -33.21 3.50 -8.44
CA VAL A 63 -32.61 3.69 -7.13
C VAL A 63 -31.34 4.48 -7.35
N THR A 64 -31.50 5.80 -7.28
CA THR A 64 -30.48 6.81 -7.01
C THR A 64 -29.13 6.19 -6.65
N ALA A 65 -28.13 6.39 -7.53
CA ALA A 65 -26.71 6.16 -7.29
C ALA A 65 -26.42 5.96 -5.80
N ALA A 66 -26.28 4.69 -5.39
CA ALA A 66 -25.98 4.35 -4.00
C ALA A 66 -24.82 5.25 -3.58
N LYS A 67 -25.11 6.24 -2.71
CA LYS A 67 -24.11 7.16 -2.18
C LYS A 67 -22.93 6.29 -1.79
N THR A 68 -21.77 6.53 -2.39
CA THR A 68 -20.54 5.78 -2.13
C THR A 68 -20.45 5.49 -0.63
N ASN A 69 -20.66 4.24 -0.24
CA ASN A 69 -20.82 3.87 1.16
C ASN A 69 -19.50 4.15 1.88
N ASP A 70 -19.54 5.12 2.81
CA ASP A 70 -18.38 5.57 3.56
C ASP A 70 -18.23 4.76 4.87
N LEU A 71 -18.72 3.51 4.91
CA LEU A 71 -18.81 2.67 6.11
C LEU A 71 -18.11 1.32 5.93
N PHE A 72 -17.50 0.81 7.01
CA PHE A 72 -17.05 -0.57 7.14
C PHE A 72 -17.27 -1.04 8.59
N ALA A 73 -17.46 -2.34 8.80
CA ALA A 73 -17.72 -2.92 10.11
C ALA A 73 -16.51 -3.72 10.62
N VAL A 74 -16.29 -3.64 11.93
CA VAL A 74 -15.24 -4.34 12.66
C VAL A 74 -15.91 -5.01 13.84
N THR A 75 -15.70 -6.31 13.99
CA THR A 75 -16.30 -7.10 15.07
C THR A 75 -15.24 -7.39 16.12
N SER A 76 -15.54 -7.11 17.38
CA SER A 76 -14.65 -7.35 18.51
C SER A 76 -15.43 -7.78 19.74
N GLY A 77 -15.22 -9.02 20.19
CA GLY A 77 -15.93 -9.58 21.33
C GLY A 77 -17.47 -9.49 21.16
N PRO A 78 -18.24 -9.04 22.17
CA PRO A 78 -19.70 -8.98 22.12
C PRO A 78 -20.25 -7.74 21.39
N ARG A 79 -19.47 -7.13 20.49
CA ARG A 79 -19.83 -5.85 19.85
C ARG A 79 -19.39 -5.79 18.39
N VAL A 80 -20.15 -5.03 17.60
CA VAL A 80 -19.82 -4.67 16.23
C VAL A 80 -19.69 -3.14 16.13
N ASP A 81 -18.50 -2.70 15.76
CA ASP A 81 -18.11 -1.30 15.60
C ASP A 81 -18.12 -0.91 14.11
N ILE A 82 -18.81 0.17 13.78
CA ILE A 82 -18.93 0.69 12.42
C ILE A 82 -18.08 1.94 12.29
N PHE A 83 -17.15 1.91 11.35
CA PHE A 83 -16.18 2.96 11.12
C PHE A 83 -16.48 3.73 9.83
N SER A 84 -16.12 5.02 9.84
CA SER A 84 -16.13 5.83 8.62
C SER A 84 -14.86 5.61 7.80
N ILE A 85 -14.98 5.32 6.51
CA ILE A 85 -13.85 5.25 5.57
C ILE A 85 -13.17 6.62 5.46
N ARG A 86 -13.92 7.71 5.33
CA ARG A 86 -13.35 9.04 5.15
C ARG A 86 -12.65 9.58 6.40
N LYS A 87 -13.33 9.56 7.54
CA LYS A 87 -12.81 10.11 8.81
C LYS A 87 -11.90 9.13 9.57
N ARG A 88 -12.06 7.83 9.32
CA ARG A 88 -11.38 6.74 10.07
C ARG A 88 -11.68 6.85 11.55
N GLU A 89 -12.93 7.11 11.86
CA GLU A 89 -13.43 7.25 13.22
C GLU A 89 -14.58 6.29 13.41
N LEU A 90 -14.73 5.83 14.64
CA LEU A 90 -15.88 5.05 15.06
C LEU A 90 -17.12 5.93 14.92
N LEU A 91 -18.08 5.48 14.10
CA LEU A 91 -19.37 6.14 13.94
C LEU A 91 -20.39 5.58 14.93
N LYS A 92 -20.41 4.26 15.10
CA LYS A 92 -21.46 3.56 15.82
C LYS A 92 -20.96 2.24 16.40
N THR A 93 -21.36 1.95 17.63
CA THR A 93 -21.12 0.66 18.28
C THR A 93 -22.45 -0.04 18.52
N ILE A 94 -22.54 -1.31 18.13
CA ILE A 94 -23.69 -2.18 18.33
C ILE A 94 -23.30 -3.24 19.36
N GLY A 95 -23.92 -3.21 20.54
CA GLY A 95 -23.69 -4.17 21.62
C GLY A 95 -24.98 -4.81 22.13
N ARG A 96 -25.89 -5.16 21.22
CA ARG A 96 -27.17 -5.81 21.53
C ARG A 96 -27.12 -7.34 21.43
N PHE A 97 -25.92 -7.90 21.61
CA PHE A 97 -25.65 -9.33 21.55
C PHE A 97 -25.64 -9.87 22.97
N ASP A 98 -26.20 -11.07 23.18
CA ASP A 98 -26.19 -11.70 24.50
C ASP A 98 -24.81 -12.31 24.79
N SER A 99 -24.14 -12.82 23.76
CA SER A 99 -22.78 -13.37 23.77
C SER A 99 -21.87 -12.70 22.72
N GLN A 100 -20.70 -13.29 22.46
CA GLN A 100 -19.73 -12.82 21.48
C GLN A 100 -20.31 -12.78 20.06
N ALA A 101 -20.01 -11.70 19.33
CA ALA A 101 -20.28 -11.60 17.90
C ALA A 101 -19.05 -12.09 17.11
N HIS A 102 -19.28 -12.98 16.14
CA HIS A 102 -18.20 -13.59 15.34
C HIS A 102 -17.98 -12.87 14.02
N SER A 103 -19.06 -12.60 13.28
CA SER A 103 -19.03 -11.83 12.04
C SER A 103 -20.05 -10.70 12.09
N GLY A 104 -19.62 -9.52 11.64
CA GLY A 104 -20.51 -8.40 11.33
C GLY A 104 -20.31 -8.05 9.86
N GLU A 105 -21.34 -8.23 9.03
CA GLU A 105 -21.30 -7.91 7.60
C GLU A 105 -22.39 -6.93 7.20
N ILE A 106 -21.96 -5.85 6.55
CA ILE A 106 -22.85 -4.84 5.98
C ILE A 106 -23.25 -5.28 4.56
N ARG A 107 -24.54 -5.19 4.25
CA ARG A 107 -25.09 -5.44 2.92
C ARG A 107 -24.51 -4.45 1.89
N ALA A 108 -24.46 -4.81 0.61
CA ALA A 108 -23.95 -3.96 -0.47
C ALA A 108 -24.57 -2.53 -0.52
N ASP A 109 -25.86 -2.40 -0.19
CA ASP A 109 -26.58 -1.11 -0.09
C ASP A 109 -26.09 -0.22 1.09
N GLY A 110 -25.38 -0.80 2.06
CA GLY A 110 -24.75 -0.06 3.16
C GLY A 110 -25.68 0.28 4.33
N ARG A 111 -26.95 -0.10 4.24
CA ARG A 111 -27.98 0.21 5.25
C ARG A 111 -28.23 -0.90 6.24
N VAL A 112 -27.98 -2.15 5.89
CA VAL A 112 -28.34 -3.30 6.73
C VAL A 112 -27.08 -4.04 7.12
N LEU A 113 -26.99 -4.46 8.38
CA LEU A 113 -25.90 -5.27 8.91
C LEU A 113 -26.46 -6.58 9.47
N VAL A 114 -25.80 -7.69 9.16
CA VAL A 114 -26.04 -8.98 9.80
C VAL A 114 -24.88 -9.27 10.73
N ALA A 115 -25.19 -9.82 11.90
CA ALA A 115 -24.17 -10.39 12.76
C ALA A 115 -24.57 -11.75 13.32
N GLY A 116 -23.59 -12.66 13.30
CA GLY A 116 -23.68 -13.99 13.90
C GLY A 116 -23.15 -13.96 15.33
N GLU A 117 -23.87 -14.61 16.24
CA GLU A 117 -23.57 -14.69 17.66
C GLU A 117 -23.12 -16.09 18.06
N ASP A 118 -22.36 -16.17 19.14
CA ASP A 118 -21.90 -17.43 19.75
C ASP A 118 -23.06 -18.26 20.34
N SER A 119 -24.16 -17.62 20.75
CA SER A 119 -25.38 -18.32 21.21
C SER A 119 -26.16 -19.04 20.08
N GLY A 120 -25.68 -18.96 18.83
CA GLY A 120 -26.37 -19.47 17.65
C GLY A 120 -27.48 -18.55 17.12
N LYS A 121 -27.70 -17.39 17.77
CA LYS A 121 -28.55 -16.33 17.25
C LYS A 121 -27.86 -15.61 16.10
N MET A 122 -28.64 -15.23 15.11
CA MET A 122 -28.22 -14.28 14.08
C MET A 122 -29.16 -13.08 14.11
N GLN A 123 -28.60 -11.87 14.17
CA GLN A 123 -29.37 -10.64 14.27
C GLN A 123 -29.11 -9.75 13.05
N VAL A 124 -30.18 -9.21 12.49
CA VAL A 124 -30.15 -8.25 11.38
C VAL A 124 -30.53 -6.87 11.91
N PHE A 125 -29.67 -5.89 11.66
CA PHE A 125 -29.81 -4.52 12.13
C PHE A 125 -29.94 -3.53 10.97
N ASP A 126 -30.74 -2.50 11.21
CA ASP A 126 -30.77 -1.31 10.37
C ASP A 126 -29.67 -0.38 10.86
N VAL A 127 -28.72 -0.18 9.97
CA VAL A 127 -27.62 0.78 10.05
C VAL A 127 -27.98 1.99 9.20
N GLY A 128 -29.16 2.56 9.42
CA GLY A 128 -29.46 3.92 8.98
C GLY A 128 -28.46 4.93 9.55
N THR A 129 -28.43 6.14 8.98
CA THR A 129 -27.50 7.23 9.32
C THR A 129 -27.62 7.76 10.77
N GLY A 130 -28.52 7.21 11.58
CA GLY A 130 -28.71 7.58 13.00
C GLY A 130 -27.93 6.70 13.99
N THR A 131 -27.85 7.16 15.24
CA THR A 131 -27.15 6.50 16.36
C THR A 131 -27.82 5.22 16.85
N ARG A 132 -29.12 5.01 16.62
CA ARG A 132 -29.83 3.79 17.05
C ARG A 132 -29.71 2.70 15.99
N ALA A 133 -29.26 1.50 16.37
CA ALA A 133 -29.41 0.30 15.54
C ALA A 133 -30.77 -0.31 15.87
N VAL A 134 -31.66 -0.36 14.89
CA VAL A 134 -32.96 -1.04 15.04
C VAL A 134 -32.77 -2.49 14.63
N ILE A 135 -33.24 -3.43 15.46
CA ILE A 135 -33.24 -4.84 15.08
C ILE A 135 -34.39 -5.02 14.08
N LEU A 136 -34.09 -5.42 12.84
CA LEU A 136 -35.14 -5.80 11.89
C LEU A 136 -35.65 -7.20 12.22
N LYS A 137 -34.72 -8.13 12.45
CA LYS A 137 -35.04 -9.55 12.53
C LYS A 137 -33.99 -10.31 13.31
N THR A 138 -34.43 -11.33 14.02
CA THR A 138 -33.57 -12.28 14.72
C THR A 138 -33.96 -13.70 14.32
N TRP A 139 -32.96 -14.53 14.07
CA TRP A 139 -33.13 -15.96 13.86
C TRP A 139 -32.44 -16.72 14.98
N HIS A 140 -33.15 -17.67 15.57
CA HIS A 140 -32.62 -18.58 16.58
C HIS A 140 -32.99 -20.01 16.20
N VAL A 141 -32.37 -20.48 15.12
CA VAL A 141 -32.59 -21.83 14.56
C VAL A 141 -31.32 -22.68 14.67
N HIS A 142 -30.14 -22.05 14.59
CA HIS A 142 -28.89 -22.74 14.92
C HIS A 142 -28.83 -22.98 16.43
N LYS A 143 -28.49 -24.21 16.81
CA LYS A 143 -28.30 -24.60 18.22
C LYS A 143 -26.86 -24.36 18.70
N GLN A 144 -25.94 -24.11 17.78
CA GLN A 144 -24.51 -23.91 18.02
C GLN A 144 -24.07 -22.56 17.42
N PRO A 145 -22.86 -22.07 17.76
CA PRO A 145 -22.35 -20.79 17.29
C PRO A 145 -22.44 -20.60 15.78
N VAL A 146 -22.78 -19.39 15.34
CA VAL A 146 -22.75 -18.98 13.93
C VAL A 146 -21.51 -18.10 13.72
N TRP A 147 -20.50 -18.65 13.04
CA TRP A 147 -19.22 -17.97 12.84
C TRP A 147 -19.29 -16.94 11.71
N VAL A 148 -19.72 -17.38 10.52
CA VAL A 148 -19.71 -16.55 9.32
C VAL A 148 -21.12 -16.34 8.83
N THR A 149 -21.44 -15.07 8.61
CA THR A 149 -22.68 -14.62 8.00
C THR A 149 -22.31 -13.75 6.82
N LYS A 150 -22.84 -14.08 5.64
CA LYS A 150 -22.53 -13.38 4.41
C LYS A 150 -23.78 -12.99 3.63
N TRP A 151 -23.80 -11.80 3.04
CA TRP A 151 -24.84 -11.40 2.09
C TRP A 151 -24.53 -11.91 0.68
N SER A 152 -25.57 -12.19 -0.10
CA SER A 152 -25.41 -12.38 -1.54
C SER A 152 -24.91 -11.07 -2.19
N PRO A 153 -23.92 -11.13 -3.10
CA PRO A 153 -23.47 -9.96 -3.84
C PRO A 153 -24.46 -9.51 -4.92
N ALA A 154 -25.38 -10.39 -5.35
CA ALA A 154 -26.33 -10.11 -6.43
C ALA A 154 -27.76 -9.86 -5.91
N GLU A 155 -28.18 -10.58 -4.87
CA GLU A 155 -29.52 -10.44 -4.28
C GLU A 155 -29.47 -9.70 -2.94
N LEU A 156 -30.40 -8.75 -2.74
CA LEU A 156 -30.44 -7.93 -1.52
C LEU A 156 -31.12 -8.60 -0.32
N THR A 157 -31.84 -9.70 -0.54
CA THR A 157 -32.63 -10.40 0.50
C THR A 157 -31.98 -11.68 0.98
N THR A 158 -31.12 -12.27 0.15
CA THR A 158 -30.48 -13.56 0.42
C THR A 158 -29.19 -13.41 1.22
N LEU A 159 -29.05 -14.24 2.26
CA LEU A 159 -27.86 -14.36 3.08
C LEU A 159 -27.49 -15.84 3.32
N MET A 160 -26.24 -16.09 3.66
CA MET A 160 -25.72 -17.39 4.06
C MET A 160 -25.22 -17.33 5.51
N SER A 161 -25.44 -18.40 6.25
CA SER A 161 -24.80 -18.64 7.55
C SER A 161 -24.02 -19.95 7.56
N CYS A 162 -22.82 -19.91 8.14
CA CYS A 162 -22.00 -21.06 8.46
C CYS A 162 -21.91 -21.20 9.98
N SER A 163 -22.21 -22.38 10.50
CA SER A 163 -22.28 -22.66 11.93
C SER A 163 -21.44 -23.86 12.32
N ASP A 164 -21.08 -23.93 13.60
CA ASP A 164 -20.43 -25.09 14.20
C ASP A 164 -21.33 -26.34 14.19
N ASP A 165 -22.65 -26.20 13.95
CA ASP A 165 -23.58 -27.33 13.78
C ASP A 165 -23.37 -28.15 12.50
N LYS A 166 -22.26 -27.89 11.78
CA LYS A 166 -21.85 -28.54 10.53
C LYS A 166 -22.78 -28.24 9.36
N THR A 167 -23.70 -27.29 9.52
CA THR A 167 -24.64 -26.89 8.49
C THR A 167 -24.32 -25.52 7.92
N VAL A 168 -24.52 -25.40 6.61
CA VAL A 168 -24.56 -24.12 5.92
C VAL A 168 -26.01 -23.87 5.53
N ARG A 169 -26.56 -22.71 5.88
CA ARG A 169 -27.96 -22.38 5.61
C ARG A 169 -28.04 -21.13 4.76
N LEU A 170 -28.99 -21.14 3.82
CA LEU A 170 -29.34 -19.99 3.02
C LEU A 170 -30.66 -19.42 3.55
N TRP A 171 -30.67 -18.14 3.87
CA TRP A 171 -31.84 -17.45 4.40
C TRP A 171 -32.31 -16.40 3.41
N ASP A 172 -33.61 -16.17 3.44
CA ASP A 172 -34.24 -15.06 2.74
C ASP A 172 -34.84 -14.12 3.80
N LEU A 173 -34.52 -12.84 3.72
CA LEU A 173 -34.89 -11.83 4.72
C LEU A 173 -36.40 -11.80 5.08
N PRO A 174 -37.37 -11.88 4.14
CA PRO A 174 -38.78 -11.93 4.49
C PRO A 174 -39.16 -13.23 5.21
N SER A 175 -38.53 -14.37 4.92
CA SER A 175 -38.87 -15.67 5.50
C SER A 175 -38.31 -15.85 6.92
N ASN A 176 -39.08 -16.49 7.81
CA ASN A 176 -38.59 -16.87 9.15
C ASN A 176 -37.85 -18.21 9.16
N ALA A 177 -38.07 -19.05 8.14
CA ALA A 177 -37.42 -20.34 7.99
C ALA A 177 -36.22 -20.24 7.04
N PRO A 178 -35.17 -21.07 7.21
CA PRO A 178 -34.10 -21.17 6.24
C PRO A 178 -34.68 -21.69 4.92
N SER A 179 -34.32 -21.05 3.81
CA SER A 179 -34.80 -21.45 2.48
C SER A 179 -34.16 -22.75 2.01
N ARG A 180 -32.88 -22.95 2.32
CA ARG A 180 -32.10 -24.15 1.98
C ARG A 180 -31.18 -24.53 3.13
N LEU A 181 -31.01 -25.84 3.29
CA LEU A 181 -30.09 -26.45 4.23
C LEU A 181 -29.07 -27.27 3.44
N PHE A 182 -27.79 -26.97 3.62
CA PHE A 182 -26.69 -27.75 3.09
C PHE A 182 -26.01 -28.50 4.24
N ALA A 183 -26.17 -29.81 4.25
CA ALA A 183 -25.56 -30.71 5.21
C ALA A 183 -24.58 -31.63 4.47
N GLY A 184 -23.41 -31.86 5.08
CA GLY A 184 -22.43 -32.79 4.54
C GLY A 184 -21.04 -32.65 5.16
N HIS A 185 -20.71 -31.49 5.72
CA HIS A 185 -19.48 -31.30 6.50
C HIS A 185 -19.47 -32.20 7.74
N GLN A 186 -18.27 -32.66 8.11
CA GLN A 186 -18.07 -33.56 9.24
C GLN A 186 -17.62 -32.84 10.51
N ASP A 187 -17.18 -31.59 10.40
CA ASP A 187 -16.69 -30.77 11.50
C ASP A 187 -17.11 -29.30 11.34
N TYR A 188 -16.65 -28.42 12.24
CA TYR A 188 -16.99 -27.00 12.29
C TYR A 188 -16.80 -26.28 10.96
N VAL A 189 -17.82 -25.51 10.54
CA VAL A 189 -17.78 -24.72 9.30
C VAL A 189 -17.56 -23.26 9.66
N ARG A 190 -16.32 -22.80 9.53
CA ARG A 190 -15.89 -21.45 9.97
C ARG A 190 -15.62 -20.47 8.85
N SER A 191 -15.66 -20.92 7.59
CA SER A 191 -15.53 -20.02 6.44
C SER A 191 -16.57 -20.32 5.38
N GLY A 192 -16.98 -19.26 4.68
CA GLY A 192 -17.85 -19.39 3.52
C GLY A 192 -17.99 -18.08 2.76
N ALA A 193 -18.17 -18.20 1.46
CA ALA A 193 -18.40 -17.06 0.57
C ALA A 193 -19.34 -17.43 -0.58
N PHE A 194 -20.03 -16.43 -1.10
CA PHE A 194 -20.76 -16.54 -2.37
C PHE A 194 -19.80 -16.43 -3.55
N MET A 195 -20.11 -17.15 -4.63
CA MET A 195 -19.41 -16.97 -5.90
C MET A 195 -19.84 -15.65 -6.56
N PRO A 196 -18.91 -14.77 -6.95
CA PRO A 196 -19.24 -13.42 -7.43
C PRO A 196 -19.91 -13.38 -8.81
N ASP A 197 -19.66 -14.36 -9.67
CA ASP A 197 -20.21 -14.45 -11.04
C ASP A 197 -21.49 -15.30 -11.11
N ARG A 198 -21.70 -16.18 -10.13
CA ARG A 198 -22.77 -17.18 -10.14
C ARG A 198 -23.56 -17.12 -8.84
N ASN A 199 -24.70 -16.43 -8.90
CA ASN A 199 -25.56 -16.14 -7.75
C ASN A 199 -25.99 -17.37 -6.93
N ASN A 200 -26.03 -18.55 -7.55
CA ASN A 200 -26.52 -19.77 -6.91
C ASN A 200 -25.43 -20.68 -6.33
N LEU A 201 -24.15 -20.38 -6.56
CA LEU A 201 -23.05 -21.20 -6.05
C LEU A 201 -22.49 -20.62 -4.76
N LEU A 202 -22.42 -21.47 -3.74
CA LEU A 202 -21.85 -21.14 -2.44
C LEU A 202 -20.61 -21.99 -2.21
N VAL A 203 -19.62 -21.44 -1.52
CA VAL A 203 -18.47 -22.20 -1.07
C VAL A 203 -18.36 -22.12 0.43
N SER A 204 -18.09 -23.26 1.06
CA SER A 204 -17.82 -23.38 2.48
C SER A 204 -16.51 -24.11 2.72
N GLY A 205 -15.75 -23.62 3.70
CA GLY A 205 -14.55 -24.26 4.22
C GLY A 205 -14.77 -24.71 5.65
N SER A 206 -14.36 -25.94 5.96
CA SER A 206 -14.54 -26.56 7.26
C SER A 206 -13.21 -27.01 7.86
N TYR A 207 -13.21 -27.18 9.18
CA TYR A 207 -12.11 -27.79 9.92
C TYR A 207 -11.98 -29.30 9.65
N ASP A 208 -12.94 -29.91 8.93
CA ASP A 208 -12.81 -31.26 8.38
C ASP A 208 -11.80 -31.37 7.22
N SER A 209 -11.00 -30.32 6.98
CA SER A 209 -10.04 -30.15 5.88
C SER A 209 -10.67 -30.15 4.48
N THR A 210 -11.99 -30.00 4.37
CA THR A 210 -12.69 -29.96 3.08
C THR A 210 -13.24 -28.57 2.73
N VAL A 211 -13.01 -28.16 1.48
CA VAL A 211 -13.72 -27.06 0.83
C VAL A 211 -14.83 -27.68 -0.01
N ARG A 212 -16.07 -27.25 0.21
CA ARG A 212 -17.24 -27.74 -0.52
C ARG A 212 -17.91 -26.62 -1.27
N VAL A 213 -18.31 -26.93 -2.51
CA VAL A 213 -19.08 -26.04 -3.36
C VAL A 213 -20.51 -26.58 -3.47
N TRP A 214 -21.49 -25.72 -3.25
CA TRP A 214 -22.91 -26.05 -3.21
C TRP A 214 -23.67 -25.31 -4.31
N ASP A 215 -24.59 -25.97 -5.00
CA ASP A 215 -25.54 -25.32 -5.91
C ASP A 215 -26.88 -25.16 -5.20
N ALA A 216 -27.36 -23.93 -5.05
CA ALA A 216 -28.62 -23.62 -4.38
C ALA A 216 -29.87 -24.19 -5.08
N ARG A 217 -29.76 -24.56 -6.36
CA ARG A 217 -30.85 -25.20 -7.12
C ARG A 217 -31.03 -26.66 -6.73
N ALA A 218 -29.94 -27.33 -6.37
CA ALA A 218 -29.90 -28.75 -6.04
C ALA A 218 -29.31 -28.94 -4.62
N PRO A 219 -30.15 -28.94 -3.57
CA PRO A 219 -29.66 -29.06 -2.19
C PRO A 219 -29.15 -30.47 -1.84
N ALA A 220 -29.13 -31.41 -2.79
CA ALA A 220 -28.90 -32.84 -2.56
C ALA A 220 -27.42 -33.26 -2.43
N GLY A 221 -26.53 -32.37 -1.97
CA GLY A 221 -25.11 -32.66 -1.75
C GLY A 221 -24.19 -31.57 -2.29
N SER A 222 -22.89 -31.70 -2.02
CA SER A 222 -21.88 -30.79 -2.57
C SER A 222 -21.57 -31.17 -4.01
N VAL A 223 -21.49 -30.17 -4.88
CA VAL A 223 -21.15 -30.33 -6.30
C VAL A 223 -19.68 -30.73 -6.45
N LEU A 224 -18.81 -30.04 -5.71
CA LEU A 224 -17.38 -30.29 -5.66
C LEU A 224 -16.91 -30.34 -4.21
N THR A 225 -15.95 -31.21 -3.94
CA THR A 225 -15.30 -31.34 -2.63
C THR A 225 -13.79 -31.42 -2.85
N PHE A 226 -13.05 -30.47 -2.29
CA PHE A 226 -11.58 -30.48 -2.28
C PHE A 226 -11.09 -30.82 -0.89
N LYS A 227 -10.31 -31.91 -0.75
CA LYS A 227 -9.71 -32.31 0.52
C LYS A 227 -8.28 -31.79 0.63
N HIS A 228 -7.95 -31.22 1.78
CA HIS A 228 -6.63 -30.72 2.13
C HIS A 228 -6.08 -31.49 3.33
N ALA A 229 -4.83 -31.22 3.70
CA ALA A 229 -4.20 -31.85 4.87
C ALA A 229 -4.51 -31.11 6.17
N ASP A 230 -4.53 -29.78 6.10
CA ASP A 230 -4.75 -28.91 7.26
C ASP A 230 -6.21 -28.39 7.32
N PRO A 231 -6.67 -27.97 8.52
CA PRO A 231 -7.93 -27.24 8.66
C PRO A 231 -7.96 -25.96 7.84
N ILE A 232 -9.15 -25.62 7.33
CA ILE A 232 -9.35 -24.43 6.49
C ILE A 232 -9.83 -23.27 7.35
N GLU A 233 -9.08 -22.17 7.35
CA GLU A 233 -9.41 -20.97 8.12
C GLU A 233 -10.27 -19.99 7.31
N GLU A 234 -9.90 -19.69 6.07
CA GLU A 234 -10.66 -18.80 5.20
C GLU A 234 -10.72 -19.31 3.75
N VAL A 235 -11.85 -19.03 3.11
CA VAL A 235 -12.10 -19.30 1.69
C VAL A 235 -12.50 -18.01 0.99
N LEU A 236 -11.78 -17.67 -0.09
CA LEU A 236 -12.01 -16.48 -0.90
C LEU A 236 -12.10 -16.84 -2.39
N PRO A 237 -13.27 -16.71 -3.03
CA PRO A 237 -13.37 -16.83 -4.48
C PRO A 237 -12.82 -15.57 -5.17
N LEU A 238 -12.13 -15.76 -6.31
CA LEU A 238 -11.67 -14.64 -7.12
C LEU A 238 -12.84 -14.05 -7.93
N PRO A 239 -12.81 -12.73 -8.25
CA PRO A 239 -13.89 -12.05 -8.95
C PRO A 239 -14.17 -12.59 -10.35
N GLY A 240 -13.19 -13.24 -10.98
CA GLY A 240 -13.37 -13.91 -12.28
C GLY A 240 -14.17 -15.21 -12.20
N GLY A 241 -14.62 -15.65 -11.01
CA GLY A 241 -15.51 -16.80 -10.82
C GLY A 241 -14.92 -18.17 -11.14
N THR A 242 -13.71 -18.22 -11.71
CA THR A 242 -13.06 -19.46 -12.18
C THR A 242 -12.26 -20.14 -11.07
N THR A 243 -11.54 -19.34 -10.28
CA THR A 243 -10.58 -19.82 -9.30
C THR A 243 -10.97 -19.44 -7.88
N LEU A 244 -10.57 -20.29 -6.93
CA LEU A 244 -10.81 -20.13 -5.51
C LEU A 244 -9.51 -20.23 -4.72
N LEU A 245 -9.42 -19.47 -3.64
CA LEU A 245 -8.34 -19.55 -2.67
C LEU A 245 -8.86 -20.17 -1.39
N ALA A 246 -8.15 -21.19 -0.89
CA ALA A 246 -8.37 -21.72 0.44
C ALA A 246 -7.09 -21.55 1.27
N ALA A 247 -7.22 -20.91 2.42
CA ALA A 247 -6.17 -20.81 3.42
C ALA A 247 -6.21 -22.06 4.29
N THR A 248 -5.18 -22.90 4.16
CA THR A 248 -5.05 -24.18 4.85
C THR A 248 -3.77 -24.17 5.67
N GLY A 249 -3.89 -24.07 6.98
CA GLY A 249 -2.72 -23.95 7.85
C GLY A 249 -1.78 -22.82 7.38
N SER A 250 -0.50 -23.13 7.16
CA SER A 250 0.53 -22.17 6.71
C SER A 250 0.52 -21.89 5.20
N ALA A 251 -0.26 -22.65 4.44
CA ALA A 251 -0.28 -22.59 2.98
C ALA A 251 -1.62 -22.03 2.45
N ILE A 252 -1.57 -21.52 1.23
CA ILE A 252 -2.75 -21.08 0.48
C ILE A 252 -2.83 -21.95 -0.78
N SER A 253 -3.92 -22.67 -0.96
CA SER A 253 -4.18 -23.43 -2.18
C SER A 253 -5.01 -22.61 -3.16
N VAL A 254 -4.56 -22.57 -4.41
CA VAL A 254 -5.30 -22.02 -5.55
C VAL A 254 -5.99 -23.18 -6.25
N LEU A 255 -7.32 -23.16 -6.29
CA LEU A 255 -8.17 -24.20 -6.83
C LEU A 255 -8.86 -23.68 -8.10
N ASP A 256 -8.94 -24.50 -9.14
CA ASP A 256 -9.76 -24.24 -10.32
C ASP A 256 -11.10 -24.96 -10.17
N LEU A 257 -12.20 -24.20 -10.23
CA LEU A 257 -13.56 -24.70 -10.10
C LEU A 257 -14.10 -25.23 -11.43
N VAL A 258 -13.58 -24.76 -12.56
CA VAL A 258 -14.05 -25.19 -13.90
C VAL A 258 -13.49 -26.58 -14.21
N ALA A 259 -12.20 -26.79 -14.00
CA ALA A 259 -11.56 -28.09 -14.19
C ALA A 259 -11.62 -29.00 -12.94
N ALA A 260 -12.18 -28.50 -11.83
CA ALA A 260 -12.20 -29.19 -10.54
C ALA A 260 -10.81 -29.71 -10.09
N LYS A 261 -9.76 -28.92 -10.32
CA LYS A 261 -8.37 -29.32 -10.08
C LYS A 261 -7.63 -28.31 -9.19
N PRO A 262 -6.79 -28.75 -8.22
CA PRO A 262 -5.87 -27.84 -7.55
C PRO A 262 -4.78 -27.37 -8.52
N LEU A 263 -4.60 -26.05 -8.65
CA LEU A 263 -3.60 -25.44 -9.53
C LEU A 263 -2.24 -25.33 -8.85
N ARG A 264 -2.21 -24.77 -7.63
CA ARG A 264 -0.96 -24.43 -6.96
C ARG A 264 -1.13 -24.36 -5.45
N LEU A 265 -0.11 -24.81 -4.72
CA LEU A 265 0.02 -24.61 -3.28
C LEU A 265 1.10 -23.56 -3.02
N ILE A 266 0.78 -22.54 -2.24
CA ILE A 266 1.66 -21.41 -1.92
C ILE A 266 1.98 -21.47 -0.43
N THR A 267 3.20 -21.84 -0.08
CA THR A 267 3.70 -21.78 1.30
C THR A 267 4.71 -20.66 1.44
N ASN A 268 4.42 -19.74 2.33
CA ASN A 268 5.27 -18.58 2.59
C ASN A 268 5.16 -18.12 4.05
N HIS A 269 4.10 -18.50 4.77
CA HIS A 269 3.94 -18.16 6.18
C HIS A 269 4.50 -19.28 7.05
N GLN A 270 4.89 -18.94 8.28
CA GLN A 270 5.41 -19.91 9.25
C GLN A 270 4.27 -20.51 10.09
N LYS A 271 3.31 -19.67 10.49
CA LYS A 271 2.06 -20.06 11.16
C LYS A 271 0.87 -19.97 10.23
N THR A 272 -0.29 -20.32 10.78
CA THR A 272 -1.54 -20.39 10.04
C THR A 272 -1.95 -19.03 9.45
N VAL A 273 -2.44 -19.07 8.21
CA VAL A 273 -3.04 -17.94 7.51
C VAL A 273 -4.47 -17.80 8.02
N THR A 274 -4.74 -16.70 8.72
CA THR A 274 -6.02 -16.45 9.37
C THR A 274 -7.00 -15.78 8.43
N SER A 275 -6.51 -14.90 7.55
CA SER A 275 -7.38 -14.23 6.61
C SER A 275 -6.80 -13.92 5.23
N LEU A 276 -7.70 -13.74 4.26
CA LEU A 276 -7.47 -13.45 2.85
C LEU A 276 -8.38 -12.29 2.41
N SER A 277 -7.81 -11.31 1.71
CA SER A 277 -8.57 -10.22 1.10
C SER A 277 -8.11 -9.97 -0.32
N LEU A 278 -9.06 -9.61 -1.17
CA LEU A 278 -8.77 -9.11 -2.51
C LEU A 278 -8.29 -7.65 -2.44
N ALA A 279 -7.41 -7.24 -3.35
CA ALA A 279 -6.92 -5.87 -3.49
C ALA A 279 -6.76 -5.48 -4.96
N SER A 280 -6.70 -4.16 -5.24
CA SER A 280 -6.43 -3.59 -6.55
C SER A 280 -7.30 -4.18 -7.66
N ASN A 281 -8.63 -4.11 -7.47
CA ASN A 281 -9.63 -4.62 -8.42
C ASN A 281 -9.47 -6.10 -8.79
N GLY A 282 -8.97 -6.92 -7.86
CA GLY A 282 -8.82 -8.35 -8.09
C GLY A 282 -7.50 -8.79 -8.70
N ARG A 283 -6.54 -7.88 -8.88
CA ARG A 283 -5.20 -8.22 -9.38
C ARG A 283 -4.23 -8.67 -8.30
N ARG A 284 -4.58 -8.43 -7.04
CA ARG A 284 -3.72 -8.73 -5.89
C ARG A 284 -4.53 -9.41 -4.80
N VAL A 285 -3.87 -10.30 -4.08
CA VAL A 285 -4.42 -11.01 -2.92
C VAL A 285 -3.55 -10.70 -1.74
N VAL A 286 -4.16 -10.30 -0.63
CA VAL A 286 -3.50 -10.01 0.62
C VAL A 286 -3.81 -11.15 1.58
N SER A 287 -2.78 -11.74 2.14
CA SER A 287 -2.87 -12.77 3.17
C SER A 287 -2.32 -12.25 4.48
N GLY A 288 -2.91 -12.70 5.57
CA GLY A 288 -2.53 -12.34 6.93
C GLY A 288 -2.43 -13.60 7.74
N SER A 289 -1.35 -13.70 8.50
CA SER A 289 -1.06 -14.88 9.29
C SER A 289 -0.92 -14.55 10.77
N LEU A 290 -1.01 -15.60 11.57
CA LEU A 290 -0.77 -15.54 13.01
C LEU A 290 0.70 -15.18 13.35
N ASP A 291 1.60 -15.14 12.37
CA ASP A 291 2.97 -14.62 12.52
C ASP A 291 3.04 -13.09 12.62
N GLY A 292 1.91 -12.40 12.44
CA GLY A 292 1.88 -10.95 12.28
C GLY A 292 2.33 -10.49 10.89
N HIS A 293 2.48 -11.40 9.93
CA HIS A 293 2.87 -11.05 8.56
C HIS A 293 1.64 -10.83 7.68
N VAL A 294 1.64 -9.70 6.99
CA VAL A 294 0.76 -9.43 5.85
C VAL A 294 1.59 -9.60 4.59
N LYS A 295 1.24 -10.55 3.72
CA LYS A 295 1.90 -10.77 2.43
C LYS A 295 0.93 -10.52 1.29
N VAL A 296 1.39 -9.77 0.29
CA VAL A 296 0.64 -9.48 -0.93
C VAL A 296 1.17 -10.35 -2.06
N PHE A 297 0.25 -11.03 -2.74
CA PHE A 297 0.49 -11.90 -3.87
C PHE A 297 -0.10 -11.31 -5.14
N GLU A 298 0.55 -11.62 -6.25
CA GLU A 298 0.01 -11.42 -7.59
C GLU A 298 -0.92 -12.57 -7.99
N THR A 299 -2.03 -12.29 -8.70
CA THR A 299 -3.00 -13.33 -9.10
C THR A 299 -2.62 -14.12 -10.35
N THR A 300 -1.66 -13.63 -11.16
CA THR A 300 -1.20 -14.34 -12.37
C THR A 300 -0.13 -15.38 -12.02
N ASN A 301 0.95 -14.93 -11.39
CA ASN A 301 2.12 -15.74 -11.08
C ASN A 301 2.19 -16.21 -9.63
N TRP A 302 1.30 -15.73 -8.73
CA TRP A 302 1.29 -16.09 -7.31
C TRP A 302 2.61 -15.84 -6.56
N ASN A 303 3.40 -14.89 -7.05
CA ASN A 303 4.65 -14.49 -6.42
C ASN A 303 4.40 -13.51 -5.27
N VAL A 304 5.26 -13.55 -4.26
CA VAL A 304 5.24 -12.57 -3.17
C VAL A 304 5.75 -11.24 -3.70
N VAL A 305 4.86 -10.26 -3.74
CA VAL A 305 5.16 -8.90 -4.20
C VAL A 305 5.77 -8.07 -3.08
N SER A 306 5.09 -8.09 -1.94
CA SER A 306 5.45 -7.28 -0.78
C SER A 306 4.99 -7.94 0.50
N GLY A 307 5.68 -7.62 1.58
CA GLY A 307 5.30 -8.05 2.92
C GLY A 307 5.41 -6.89 3.89
N SER A 308 4.57 -6.89 4.92
CA SER A 308 4.70 -6.02 6.07
C SER A 308 4.46 -6.81 7.35
N LYS A 309 5.21 -6.48 8.40
CA LYS A 309 5.10 -7.14 9.70
C LYS A 309 4.38 -6.22 10.68
N TYR A 310 3.48 -6.80 11.44
CA TYR A 310 2.76 -6.20 12.57
C TYR A 310 3.29 -6.79 13.88
N PRO A 311 3.18 -6.05 15.00
CA PRO A 311 3.75 -6.47 16.27
C PRO A 311 2.97 -7.61 16.95
N SER A 312 1.69 -7.78 16.61
CA SER A 312 0.80 -8.80 17.20
C SER A 312 0.28 -9.75 16.11
N PRO A 313 -0.07 -11.01 16.45
CA PRO A 313 -0.72 -11.94 15.53
C PRO A 313 -1.99 -11.34 14.92
N ILE A 314 -2.18 -11.57 13.62
CA ILE A 314 -3.31 -11.02 12.88
C ILE A 314 -4.42 -12.05 12.84
N LEU A 315 -5.64 -11.63 13.15
CA LEU A 315 -6.85 -12.47 13.06
C LEU A 315 -7.64 -12.15 11.81
N SER A 316 -7.80 -10.86 11.51
CA SER A 316 -8.59 -10.40 10.37
C SER A 316 -7.85 -9.32 9.60
N LEU A 317 -8.02 -9.32 8.29
CA LEU A 317 -7.43 -8.33 7.40
C LEU A 317 -8.43 -7.95 6.32
N SER A 318 -8.39 -6.69 5.89
CA SER A 318 -9.20 -6.25 4.77
C SER A 318 -8.59 -5.03 4.08
N VAL A 319 -8.58 -5.06 2.75
CA VAL A 319 -8.24 -3.88 1.94
C VAL A 319 -9.53 -3.19 1.51
N ILE A 320 -9.79 -2.03 2.08
CA ILE A 320 -10.99 -1.25 1.82
C ILE A 320 -10.74 -0.35 0.61
N ALA A 321 -11.47 -0.64 -0.46
CA ALA A 321 -11.53 0.20 -1.65
C ALA A 321 -12.54 1.34 -1.47
N ALA A 322 -12.32 2.50 -2.09
CA ALA A 322 -13.35 3.53 -2.21
C ALA A 322 -13.34 4.26 -3.55
N GLY A 323 -14.51 4.79 -3.90
CA GLY A 323 -14.77 5.51 -5.14
C GLY A 323 -15.15 4.58 -6.30
N ALA A 324 -15.65 5.16 -7.38
CA ALA A 324 -16.13 4.42 -8.56
C ALA A 324 -15.04 3.58 -9.26
N GLY A 325 -13.76 3.94 -9.09
CA GLY A 325 -12.62 3.18 -9.62
C GLY A 325 -12.14 2.04 -8.72
N HIS A 326 -12.81 1.81 -7.57
CA HIS A 326 -12.41 0.82 -6.55
C HIS A 326 -10.92 0.96 -6.15
N GLU A 327 -10.45 2.18 -5.96
CA GLU A 327 -9.07 2.41 -5.54
C GLU A 327 -8.89 2.00 -4.06
N ASP A 328 -7.82 1.24 -3.77
CA ASP A 328 -7.48 0.87 -2.40
C ASP A 328 -7.18 2.13 -1.56
N ARG A 329 -8.02 2.39 -0.55
CA ARG A 329 -7.85 3.53 0.37
C ARG A 329 -7.12 3.13 1.63
N HIS A 330 -7.60 2.06 2.26
CA HIS A 330 -7.11 1.64 3.57
C HIS A 330 -6.80 0.15 3.58
N LEU A 331 -5.70 -0.20 4.25
CA LEU A 331 -5.41 -1.53 4.70
C LEU A 331 -5.78 -1.58 6.19
N ALA A 332 -6.84 -2.31 6.52
CA ALA A 332 -7.31 -2.54 7.87
C ALA A 332 -6.83 -3.91 8.36
N VAL A 333 -6.15 -3.93 9.50
CA VAL A 333 -5.61 -5.16 10.10
C VAL A 333 -6.07 -5.24 11.54
N GLY A 334 -6.82 -6.30 11.87
CA GLY A 334 -7.29 -6.63 13.20
C GLY A 334 -6.33 -7.63 13.87
N MET A 335 -5.76 -7.23 14.99
CA MET A 335 -4.80 -8.04 15.73
C MET A 335 -5.45 -8.75 16.92
N GLN A 336 -4.81 -9.84 17.37
CA GLN A 336 -5.20 -10.60 18.56
C GLN A 336 -5.15 -9.75 19.84
N SER A 337 -4.26 -8.76 19.91
CA SER A 337 -4.18 -7.80 21.02
C SER A 337 -5.37 -6.83 21.11
N GLY A 338 -6.35 -6.93 20.21
CA GLY A 338 -7.50 -6.04 20.15
C GLY A 338 -7.21 -4.68 19.51
N VAL A 339 -6.07 -4.53 18.84
CA VAL A 339 -5.72 -3.30 18.12
C VAL A 339 -6.10 -3.43 16.64
N LEU A 340 -6.87 -2.47 16.14
CA LEU A 340 -7.18 -2.25 14.73
C LEU A 340 -6.18 -1.25 14.17
N SER A 341 -5.32 -1.68 13.24
CA SER A 341 -4.40 -0.79 12.52
C SER A 341 -4.97 -0.44 11.15
N LEU A 342 -5.27 0.83 10.94
CA LEU A 342 -5.72 1.38 9.67
C LEU A 342 -4.55 2.12 9.00
N ARG A 343 -3.93 1.50 8.00
CA ARG A 343 -2.92 2.17 7.17
C ARG A 343 -3.56 2.72 5.92
N THR A 344 -3.27 3.97 5.60
CA THR A 344 -4.07 4.69 4.61
C THR A 344 -3.23 5.32 3.53
N ARG A 345 -3.74 5.25 2.30
CA ARG A 345 -3.16 5.81 1.10
C ARG A 345 -4.14 6.80 0.49
N LEU A 346 -3.65 8.00 0.23
CA LEU A 346 -4.37 9.03 -0.51
C LEU A 346 -3.73 9.13 -1.89
N SER A 347 -4.54 9.12 -2.95
CA SER A 347 -4.09 9.21 -4.34
C SER A 347 -4.30 10.61 -4.93
N GLY A 348 -3.38 11.01 -5.81
CA GLY A 348 -3.47 12.19 -6.70
C GLY A 348 -3.87 13.49 -6.01
N ALA A 349 -4.87 14.17 -6.59
CA ALA A 349 -5.37 15.47 -6.13
C ALA A 349 -5.88 15.47 -4.68
N THR A 350 -6.34 14.33 -4.16
CA THR A 350 -6.75 14.23 -2.74
C THR A 350 -5.55 14.22 -1.80
N ALA A 351 -4.45 13.59 -2.21
CA ALA A 351 -3.18 13.63 -1.48
C ALA A 351 -2.56 15.02 -1.51
N GLU A 352 -2.59 15.71 -2.65
CA GLU A 352 -2.10 17.08 -2.77
C GLU A 352 -2.91 18.05 -1.91
N LYS A 353 -4.24 17.95 -1.94
CA LYS A 353 -5.11 18.73 -1.04
C LYS A 353 -4.86 18.42 0.43
N ALA A 354 -4.66 17.16 0.78
CA ALA A 354 -4.35 16.76 2.16
C ALA A 354 -2.96 17.26 2.60
N ARG A 355 -1.95 17.21 1.72
CA ARG A 355 -0.61 17.77 1.99
C ARG A 355 -0.65 19.29 2.10
N ALA A 356 -1.43 19.97 1.27
CA ALA A 356 -1.61 21.41 1.35
C ALA A 356 -2.29 21.80 2.67
N ARG A 357 -3.36 21.10 3.07
CA ARG A 357 -4.00 21.31 4.38
C ARG A 357 -3.05 21.02 5.53
N ALA A 358 -2.35 19.89 5.51
CA ALA A 358 -1.38 19.55 6.55
C ALA A 358 -0.23 20.57 6.64
N ALA A 359 0.22 21.12 5.50
CA ALA A 359 1.21 22.18 5.48
C ALA A 359 0.66 23.50 6.03
N GLU A 360 -0.61 23.83 5.73
CA GLU A 360 -1.29 24.99 6.32
C GLU A 360 -1.48 24.82 7.83
N ASP A 361 -1.94 23.66 8.29
CA ASP A 361 -2.09 23.33 9.71
C ASP A 361 -0.74 23.38 10.44
N ALA A 362 0.31 22.81 9.83
CA ALA A 362 1.67 22.87 10.40
C ALA A 362 2.19 24.31 10.51
N LEU A 363 1.88 25.18 9.54
CA LEU A 363 2.25 26.60 9.57
C LEU A 363 1.43 27.40 10.60
N MET A 364 0.17 27.02 10.84
CA MET A 364 -0.65 27.58 11.91
C MET A 364 -0.11 27.18 13.29
N VAL A 365 0.22 25.89 13.48
CA VAL A 365 0.81 25.38 14.73
C VAL A 365 2.19 25.98 14.97
N SER A 366 2.99 26.18 13.94
CA SER A 366 4.33 26.78 14.07
C SER A 366 4.33 28.31 14.20
N GLY A 367 3.16 28.97 14.24
CA GLY A 367 3.05 30.43 14.40
C GLY A 367 3.67 31.26 13.27
N ALA A 368 3.89 30.70 12.08
CA ALA A 368 4.60 31.35 10.98
C ALA A 368 3.68 32.27 10.16
N THR A 369 3.22 33.36 10.77
CA THR A 369 2.21 34.31 10.23
C THR A 369 2.59 34.90 8.86
N SER A 370 3.88 35.14 8.60
CA SER A 370 4.37 35.72 7.33
C SER A 370 4.25 34.76 6.13
N LYS A 371 4.39 33.46 6.36
CA LYS A 371 4.23 32.43 5.32
C LYS A 371 2.74 32.15 5.08
N LEU A 372 1.92 32.15 6.14
CA LEU A 372 0.47 32.02 6.04
C LEU A 372 -0.14 33.17 5.22
N ALA A 373 0.24 34.42 5.51
CA ALA A 373 -0.20 35.61 4.77
C ALA A 373 0.23 35.59 3.28
N LYS A 374 1.38 34.99 2.95
CA LYS A 374 1.80 34.77 1.55
C LYS A 374 0.93 33.72 0.84
N ILE A 375 0.50 32.66 1.54
CA ILE A 375 -0.41 31.64 0.99
C ILE A 375 -1.80 32.25 0.79
N ASP A 376 -2.30 33.01 1.77
CA ASP A 376 -3.62 33.66 1.69
C ASP A 376 -3.65 34.78 0.65
N SER A 377 -2.60 35.59 0.56
CA SER A 377 -2.47 36.57 -0.53
C SER A 377 -2.28 35.93 -1.90
N ALA A 378 -1.67 34.74 -2.00
CA ALA A 378 -1.61 33.98 -3.25
C ALA A 378 -2.97 33.38 -3.64
N LYS A 379 -3.75 32.87 -2.67
CA LYS A 379 -5.15 32.45 -2.87
C LYS A 379 -6.03 33.63 -3.26
N ALA A 380 -5.84 34.79 -2.63
CA ALA A 380 -6.52 36.04 -2.96
C ALA A 380 -6.05 36.65 -4.29
N LYS A 381 -4.79 36.45 -4.71
CA LYS A 381 -4.28 36.82 -6.04
C LYS A 381 -4.72 35.85 -7.14
N ARG A 382 -5.24 34.67 -6.79
CA ARG A 382 -6.02 33.79 -7.68
C ARG A 382 -7.40 34.38 -8.02
N LYS A 383 -7.48 35.73 -8.03
CA LYS A 383 -8.59 36.57 -8.40
C LYS A 383 -8.96 36.29 -9.86
N ARG A 384 -10.17 35.73 -10.01
CA ARG A 384 -11.06 35.73 -11.18
C ARG A 384 -10.41 36.26 -12.46
N ASN A 385 -9.69 35.40 -13.18
CA ASN A 385 -9.37 35.66 -14.58
C ASN A 385 -10.69 35.94 -15.32
N ALA A 386 -10.73 36.94 -16.21
CA ALA A 386 -11.93 37.31 -16.96
C ALA A 386 -12.53 36.11 -17.71
N ALA A 387 -11.68 35.20 -18.18
CA ALA A 387 -12.03 33.88 -18.65
C ALA A 387 -11.03 32.85 -18.10
N SER A 388 -11.51 31.66 -17.77
CA SER A 388 -10.63 30.54 -17.42
C SER A 388 -9.91 30.07 -18.68
N ASN A 389 -8.66 29.60 -18.57
CA ASN A 389 -7.98 28.97 -19.72
C ASN A 389 -8.79 27.79 -20.28
N LYS A 390 -9.61 27.14 -19.44
CA LYS A 390 -10.54 26.09 -19.88
C LYS A 390 -11.68 26.65 -20.73
N SER A 391 -12.24 27.82 -20.37
CA SER A 391 -13.27 28.45 -21.19
C SER A 391 -12.69 29.05 -22.48
N MET A 392 -11.46 29.57 -22.44
CA MET A 392 -10.73 30.00 -23.65
C MET A 392 -10.42 28.82 -24.59
N ALA A 393 -10.13 27.64 -24.05
CA ALA A 393 -9.95 26.43 -24.87
C ALA A 393 -11.24 25.98 -25.55
N LEU A 394 -12.38 26.01 -24.84
CA LEU A 394 -13.70 25.72 -25.41
C LEU A 394 -14.13 26.76 -26.45
N LEU A 395 -13.75 28.03 -26.26
CA LEU A 395 -13.98 29.08 -27.26
C LEU A 395 -13.11 28.86 -28.49
N GLY A 396 -11.83 28.49 -28.32
CA GLY A 396 -10.93 28.21 -29.43
C GLY A 396 -11.33 27.02 -30.29
N GLU A 397 -12.07 26.05 -29.75
CA GLU A 397 -12.63 24.92 -30.52
C GLU A 397 -13.70 25.37 -31.54
N ASN A 398 -14.34 26.52 -31.30
CA ASN A 398 -15.40 27.08 -32.15
C ASN A 398 -14.92 28.20 -33.09
N VAL A 399 -13.60 28.41 -33.23
CA VAL A 399 -13.03 29.49 -34.04
C VAL A 399 -12.26 28.91 -35.24
N ASP A 400 -12.45 29.51 -36.42
CA ASP A 400 -11.92 29.01 -37.68
C ASP A 400 -10.38 29.03 -37.78
N VAL A 401 -9.71 29.95 -37.08
CA VAL A 401 -8.24 30.08 -37.10
C VAL A 401 -7.68 30.21 -35.68
N ILE A 402 -6.93 29.19 -35.26
CA ILE A 402 -6.21 29.18 -33.98
C ILE A 402 -4.74 29.50 -34.24
N ILE A 403 -4.24 30.59 -33.64
CA ILE A 403 -2.80 30.93 -33.68
C ILE A 403 -2.14 30.38 -32.41
N PRO A 404 -1.34 29.29 -32.48
CA PRO A 404 -0.63 28.78 -31.32
C PRO A 404 0.52 29.73 -30.93
N THR A 405 0.42 30.37 -29.76
CA THR A 405 1.43 31.31 -29.26
C THR A 405 2.56 30.65 -28.47
N ASP A 406 2.29 29.48 -27.87
CA ASP A 406 3.30 28.71 -27.16
C ASP A 406 3.92 27.69 -28.13
N ALA A 407 5.23 27.46 -28.02
CA ALA A 407 5.88 26.30 -28.67
C ALA A 407 5.26 25.03 -28.07
N THR A 408 4.20 24.52 -28.70
CA THR A 408 3.45 23.35 -28.25
C THR A 408 4.35 22.12 -28.34
N ASN A 409 4.31 21.26 -27.32
CA ASN A 409 4.85 19.91 -27.47
C ASN A 409 4.06 19.17 -28.58
N SER A 410 4.61 18.11 -29.16
CA SER A 410 3.93 17.25 -30.15
C SER A 410 2.57 16.70 -29.69
N ALA A 411 2.27 16.78 -28.38
CA ALA A 411 1.02 16.37 -27.75
C ALA A 411 0.07 17.54 -27.36
N GLY A 412 0.23 18.75 -27.93
CA GLY A 412 -0.72 19.87 -27.77
C GLY A 412 -0.78 20.54 -26.38
N GLY A 413 0.08 20.14 -25.44
CA GLY A 413 0.15 20.71 -24.09
C GLY A 413 1.06 21.93 -23.98
N ARG A 414 0.77 22.80 -22.98
CA ARG A 414 1.62 23.95 -22.63
C ARG A 414 3.01 23.49 -22.22
N LYS A 415 4.04 23.87 -22.99
CA LYS A 415 5.44 23.52 -22.70
C LYS A 415 5.92 24.28 -21.46
N ARG A 416 5.96 23.58 -20.31
CA ARG A 416 6.51 24.15 -19.07
C ARG A 416 8.03 24.25 -19.18
N ARG A 417 8.55 25.47 -19.24
CA ARG A 417 10.00 25.71 -19.09
C ARG A 417 10.45 25.21 -17.72
N VAL A 418 11.47 24.35 -17.72
CA VAL A 418 12.06 23.84 -16.49
C VAL A 418 12.83 24.97 -15.82
N LYS A 419 12.46 25.34 -14.59
CA LYS A 419 13.20 26.34 -13.81
C LYS A 419 14.50 25.71 -13.32
N LEU A 420 15.61 26.37 -13.59
CA LEU A 420 16.93 25.96 -13.10
C LEU A 420 17.01 26.21 -11.59
N LYS A 421 17.62 25.27 -10.87
CA LYS A 421 18.01 25.48 -9.47
C LYS A 421 19.15 26.51 -9.39
N PRO A 422 19.34 27.20 -8.24
CA PRO A 422 20.43 28.17 -8.09
C PRO A 422 21.80 27.61 -8.49
N TRP A 423 22.19 26.45 -7.95
CA TRP A 423 23.46 25.80 -8.29
C TRP A 423 23.56 25.39 -9.76
N GLN A 424 22.44 25.06 -10.43
CA GLN A 424 22.45 24.74 -11.87
C GLN A 424 22.69 25.98 -12.73
N ARG A 425 22.21 27.14 -12.27
CA ARG A 425 22.50 28.42 -12.89
C ARG A 425 23.97 28.77 -12.70
N ASP A 426 24.50 28.62 -11.48
CA ASP A 426 25.90 28.91 -11.18
C ASP A 426 26.86 27.98 -11.94
N PHE A 427 26.54 26.70 -12.05
CA PHE A 427 27.27 25.73 -12.88
C PHE A 427 27.26 26.08 -14.37
N ARG A 428 26.19 26.72 -14.86
CA ARG A 428 26.08 27.14 -16.25
C ARG A 428 26.84 28.45 -16.50
N GLU A 429 26.83 29.35 -15.55
CA GLU A 429 27.55 30.63 -15.61
C GLU A 429 29.06 30.49 -15.35
N GLY A 430 29.56 29.28 -15.04
CA GLY A 430 30.98 29.02 -14.77
C GLY A 430 31.40 29.30 -13.33
N ARG A 431 30.46 29.60 -12.43
CA ARG A 431 30.74 29.85 -11.01
C ARG A 431 30.76 28.52 -10.24
N TYR A 432 31.83 27.74 -10.46
CA TYR A 432 31.92 26.37 -9.96
C TYR A 432 32.09 26.26 -8.43
N ALA A 433 32.84 27.17 -7.81
CA ALA A 433 33.04 27.17 -6.36
C ALA A 433 31.70 27.30 -5.60
N ALA A 434 30.91 28.33 -5.93
CA ALA A 434 29.59 28.58 -5.37
C ALA A 434 28.58 27.45 -5.67
N CYS A 435 28.67 26.85 -6.87
CA CYS A 435 27.86 25.69 -7.22
C CYS A 435 28.17 24.50 -6.28
N LEU A 436 29.44 24.23 -6.01
CA LEU A 436 29.85 23.10 -5.20
C LEU A 436 29.41 23.28 -3.74
N ASP A 437 29.54 24.49 -3.20
CA ASP A 437 29.13 24.80 -1.82
C ASP A 437 27.62 24.64 -1.63
N ALA A 438 26.84 25.13 -2.60
CA ALA A 438 25.38 24.99 -2.57
C ALA A 438 24.90 23.53 -2.70
N VAL A 439 25.70 22.65 -3.30
CA VAL A 439 25.35 21.24 -3.53
C VAL A 439 25.86 20.34 -2.41
N LEU A 440 26.98 20.69 -1.79
CA LEU A 440 27.62 19.92 -0.72
C LEU A 440 27.22 20.35 0.69
N ASP A 441 26.35 21.34 0.82
CA ASP A 441 25.76 21.69 2.11
C ASP A 441 24.89 20.54 2.66
N LEU A 442 25.49 19.76 3.55
CA LEU A 442 24.91 18.63 4.27
C LEU A 442 23.76 19.04 5.20
N SER A 443 23.68 20.32 5.59
CA SER A 443 22.64 20.84 6.50
C SER A 443 21.32 21.14 5.76
N SER A 444 21.37 21.28 4.43
CA SER A 444 20.21 21.63 3.64
C SER A 444 19.21 20.46 3.52
N PRO A 445 17.89 20.71 3.65
CA PRO A 445 16.87 19.65 3.53
C PRO A 445 16.71 19.12 2.10
N GLU A 446 17.25 19.83 1.10
CA GLU A 446 17.22 19.43 -0.30
C GLU A 446 18.45 18.61 -0.73
N TYR A 447 19.40 18.38 0.18
CA TYR A 447 20.64 17.67 -0.09
C TYR A 447 20.37 16.24 -0.62
N GLN A 448 20.95 15.93 -1.78
CA GLN A 448 20.91 14.60 -2.39
C GLN A 448 22.34 14.16 -2.77
N PRO A 449 22.81 12.98 -2.33
CA PRO A 449 24.16 12.53 -2.67
C PRO A 449 24.39 12.35 -4.17
N VAL A 450 23.34 11.91 -4.88
CA VAL A 450 23.37 11.71 -6.34
C VAL A 450 23.52 13.03 -7.09
N THR A 451 22.97 14.14 -6.58
CA THR A 451 23.15 15.45 -7.21
C THR A 451 24.58 15.93 -7.05
N ALA A 452 25.19 15.74 -5.87
CA ALA A 452 26.59 16.04 -5.63
C ALA A 452 27.51 15.25 -6.58
N LEU A 453 27.29 13.94 -6.70
CA LEU A 453 28.02 13.12 -7.66
C LEU A 453 27.84 13.62 -9.10
N SER A 454 26.61 13.94 -9.51
CA SER A 454 26.36 14.40 -10.88
C SER A 454 27.10 15.70 -11.21
N VAL A 455 27.22 16.61 -10.24
CA VAL A 455 27.99 17.85 -10.40
C VAL A 455 29.47 17.56 -10.48
N LEU A 456 30.01 16.72 -9.59
CA LEU A 456 31.44 16.37 -9.60
C LEU A 456 31.85 15.65 -10.90
N VAL A 457 31.02 14.74 -11.40
CA VAL A 457 31.24 14.09 -12.70
C VAL A 457 31.16 15.10 -13.84
N ALA A 458 30.21 16.04 -13.80
CA ALA A 458 30.11 17.08 -14.80
C ALA A 458 31.30 18.06 -14.77
N LEU A 459 31.84 18.38 -13.59
CA LEU A 459 33.07 19.15 -13.42
C LEU A 459 34.29 18.41 -13.98
N ARG A 460 34.39 17.09 -13.73
CA ARG A 460 35.42 16.24 -14.32
C ARG A 460 35.34 16.23 -15.86
N HIS A 461 34.14 16.09 -16.44
CA HIS A 461 33.95 16.13 -17.90
C HIS A 461 34.26 17.50 -18.52
N ARG A 462 34.14 18.59 -17.75
CA ARG A 462 34.49 19.95 -18.18
C ARG A 462 35.91 20.36 -17.82
N SER A 463 36.72 19.45 -17.27
CA SER A 463 38.06 19.74 -16.73
C SER A 463 38.13 20.92 -15.76
N ALA A 464 37.01 21.26 -15.11
CA ALA A 464 36.87 22.41 -14.21
C ALA A 464 36.89 22.00 -12.72
N LEU A 465 37.31 20.77 -12.42
CA LEU A 465 37.36 20.25 -11.05
C LEU A 465 38.41 21.00 -10.22
N ARG A 466 39.62 21.21 -10.76
CA ARG A 466 40.68 21.98 -10.10
C ARG A 466 40.25 23.43 -9.85
N GLU A 467 39.70 24.10 -10.87
CA GLU A 467 39.15 25.46 -10.77
C GLU A 467 38.05 25.58 -9.70
N ALA A 468 37.23 24.53 -9.53
CA ALA A 468 36.19 24.51 -8.50
C ALA A 468 36.74 24.36 -7.07
N LEU A 469 37.93 23.77 -6.91
CA LEU A 469 38.56 23.48 -5.63
C LEU A 469 39.63 24.50 -5.22
N GLU A 470 40.24 25.20 -6.19
CA GLU A 470 41.24 26.23 -5.95
C GLU A 470 40.63 27.49 -5.32
N GLY A 471 41.41 28.21 -4.52
CA GLY A 471 40.99 29.47 -3.90
C GLY A 471 39.97 29.33 -2.77
N ARG A 472 39.84 28.15 -2.16
CA ARG A 472 38.97 27.89 -1.01
C ARG A 472 39.70 28.11 0.33
N ASP A 473 38.94 28.58 1.30
CA ASP A 473 39.35 28.72 2.71
C ASP A 473 39.17 27.40 3.48
N GLU A 474 39.88 27.26 4.59
CA GLU A 474 39.81 26.10 5.50
C GLU A 474 38.35 25.68 5.81
N VAL A 475 37.50 26.64 6.17
CA VAL A 475 36.09 26.40 6.54
C VAL A 475 35.29 25.79 5.38
N THR A 476 35.63 26.12 4.14
CA THR A 476 34.92 25.64 2.93
C THR A 476 35.49 24.32 2.40
N VAL A 477 36.75 24.00 2.73
CA VAL A 477 37.38 22.71 2.40
C VAL A 477 36.92 21.60 3.36
N LEU A 478 36.66 21.90 4.63
CA LEU A 478 36.24 20.90 5.61
C LEU A 478 34.94 20.14 5.23
N PRO A 479 33.86 20.77 4.74
CA PRO A 479 32.66 20.07 4.27
C PRO A 479 32.92 19.14 3.09
N LEU A 480 33.76 19.57 2.14
CA LEU A 480 34.20 18.77 1.00
C LEU A 480 34.91 17.50 1.45
N LEU A 481 35.87 17.66 2.35
CA LEU A 481 36.68 16.58 2.88
C LEU A 481 35.81 15.61 3.69
N LYS A 482 34.90 16.12 4.54
CA LYS A 482 33.89 15.32 5.24
C LYS A 482 32.96 14.56 4.28
N TRP A 483 32.59 15.18 3.16
CA TRP A 483 31.80 14.55 2.12
C TRP A 483 32.56 13.39 1.46
N VAL A 484 33.80 13.62 1.01
CA VAL A 484 34.67 12.57 0.44
C VAL A 484 34.85 11.41 1.42
N ILE A 485 35.17 11.71 2.67
CA ILE A 485 35.31 10.75 3.78
C ILE A 485 34.04 9.91 3.99
N LYS A 486 32.86 10.47 3.72
CA LYS A 486 31.58 9.78 3.90
C LYS A 486 31.25 8.87 2.72
N TYR A 487 31.56 9.30 1.49
CA TYR A 487 31.14 8.61 0.27
C TYR A 487 32.21 7.73 -0.38
N ILE A 488 33.47 7.77 0.09
CA ILE A 488 34.52 6.87 -0.37
C ILE A 488 34.19 5.39 -0.12
N SER A 489 33.35 5.11 0.89
CA SER A 489 32.87 3.76 1.22
C SER A 489 31.89 3.18 0.20
N ASP A 490 31.22 4.03 -0.60
CA ASP A 490 30.32 3.55 -1.65
C ASP A 490 31.12 3.35 -2.97
N PRO A 491 31.22 2.12 -3.49
CA PRO A 491 32.05 1.82 -4.68
C PRO A 491 31.59 2.53 -5.95
N ARG A 492 30.33 3.01 -5.97
CA ARG A 492 29.75 3.77 -7.09
C ARG A 492 30.30 5.19 -7.22
N TYR A 493 30.73 5.76 -6.10
CA TYR A 493 31.22 7.13 -5.99
C TYR A 493 32.74 7.15 -5.85
N ALA A 494 33.35 6.03 -5.45
CA ALA A 494 34.76 5.90 -5.11
C ALA A 494 35.71 6.52 -6.13
N THR A 495 35.54 6.26 -7.43
CA THR A 495 36.43 6.82 -8.47
C THR A 495 36.46 8.35 -8.48
N VAL A 496 35.28 8.98 -8.41
CA VAL A 496 35.14 10.44 -8.40
C VAL A 496 35.59 11.03 -7.06
N CYS A 497 35.27 10.36 -5.95
CA CYS A 497 35.72 10.77 -4.62
C CYS A 497 37.25 10.73 -4.50
N VAL A 498 37.91 9.71 -5.09
CA VAL A 498 39.36 9.59 -5.11
C VAL A 498 40.00 10.68 -5.98
N ASP A 499 39.43 10.98 -7.16
CA ASP A 499 39.90 12.10 -7.99
C ASP A 499 39.83 13.44 -7.24
N VAL A 500 38.72 13.69 -6.54
CA VAL A 500 38.55 14.89 -5.70
C VAL A 500 39.52 14.88 -4.53
N ALA A 501 39.73 13.74 -3.88
CA ALA A 501 40.69 13.61 -2.79
C ALA A 501 42.11 13.93 -3.25
N PHE A 502 42.54 13.42 -4.42
CA PHE A 502 43.86 13.72 -4.98
C PHE A 502 44.05 15.21 -5.23
N GLN A 503 43.05 15.90 -5.79
CA GLN A 503 43.12 17.34 -6.03
C GLN A 503 43.12 18.14 -4.72
N LEU A 504 42.37 17.70 -3.71
CA LEU A 504 42.40 18.33 -2.38
C LEU A 504 43.77 18.15 -1.69
N PHE A 505 44.39 16.97 -1.82
CA PHE A 505 45.73 16.74 -1.28
C PHE A 505 46.78 17.59 -2.00
N ASP A 506 46.73 17.67 -3.33
CA ASP A 506 47.69 18.45 -4.13
C ASP A 506 47.64 19.94 -3.80
N ILE A 507 46.44 20.50 -3.57
CA ILE A 507 46.28 21.95 -3.30
C ILE A 507 46.50 22.30 -1.82
N TYR A 508 46.04 21.46 -0.89
CA TYR A 508 45.94 21.83 0.53
C TYR A 508 46.93 21.12 1.46
N SER A 509 47.85 20.28 0.95
CA SER A 509 48.84 19.59 1.79
C SER A 509 49.79 20.52 2.53
N GLU A 510 50.08 21.70 1.99
CA GLU A 510 51.01 22.67 2.59
C GLU A 510 50.46 23.27 3.89
N TYR A 511 49.13 23.40 4.01
CA TYR A 511 48.46 24.07 5.14
C TYR A 511 48.18 23.14 6.32
N VAL A 512 48.54 21.85 6.22
CA VAL A 512 48.28 20.82 7.24
C VAL A 512 48.98 21.15 8.56
N GLY A 513 50.16 21.76 8.53
CA GLY A 513 50.88 22.17 9.75
C GLY A 513 50.26 23.38 10.45
N GLY A 514 49.47 24.19 9.74
CA GLY A 514 48.86 25.42 10.27
C GLY A 514 47.48 25.20 10.89
N SER A 515 46.74 24.17 10.45
CA SER A 515 45.41 23.83 10.97
C SER A 515 45.39 22.40 11.52
N SER A 516 45.11 22.27 12.82
CA SER A 516 44.92 20.97 13.46
C SER A 516 43.66 20.25 12.94
N GLU A 517 42.59 20.98 12.62
CA GLU A 517 41.33 20.37 12.16
C GLU A 517 41.49 19.71 10.79
N LEU A 518 42.23 20.37 9.89
CA LEU A 518 42.50 19.83 8.55
C LEU A 518 43.42 18.60 8.62
N ALA A 519 44.43 18.64 9.49
CA ALA A 519 45.30 17.49 9.76
C ALA A 519 44.51 16.28 10.30
N ASP A 520 43.62 16.50 11.27
CA ASP A 520 42.76 15.45 11.83
C ASP A 520 41.85 14.84 10.75
N GLN A 521 41.26 15.67 9.89
CA GLN A 521 40.42 15.16 8.81
C GLN A 521 41.23 14.33 7.79
N PHE A 522 42.45 14.72 7.45
CA PHE A 522 43.33 13.90 6.61
C PHE A 522 43.71 12.58 7.28
N ALA A 523 44.02 12.57 8.58
CA ALA A 523 44.27 11.34 9.33
C ALA A 523 43.02 10.41 9.37
N VAL A 524 41.83 10.98 9.50
CA VAL A 524 40.58 10.21 9.42
C VAL A 524 40.38 9.64 8.02
N MET A 525 40.72 10.39 6.97
CA MET A 525 40.61 9.91 5.59
C MET A 525 41.55 8.73 5.34
N THR A 526 42.83 8.82 5.70
CA THR A 526 43.80 7.73 5.50
C THR A 526 43.39 6.47 6.28
N GLY A 527 42.94 6.63 7.53
CA GLY A 527 42.42 5.53 8.34
C GLY A 527 41.14 4.90 7.78
N LYS A 528 40.32 5.63 7.01
CA LYS A 528 39.18 5.06 6.28
C LYS A 528 39.61 4.35 5.01
N VAL A 529 40.50 4.94 4.22
CA VAL A 529 41.02 4.34 2.99
C VAL A 529 41.66 2.98 3.29
N SER A 530 42.45 2.87 4.35
CA SER A 530 43.03 1.59 4.80
C SER A 530 41.96 0.50 5.00
N ARG A 531 40.88 0.83 5.71
CA ARG A 531 39.75 -0.09 5.93
C ARG A 531 38.99 -0.44 4.65
N GLU A 532 38.86 0.49 3.72
CA GLU A 532 38.23 0.20 2.42
C GLU A 532 39.11 -0.69 1.54
N VAL A 533 40.44 -0.58 1.63
CA VAL A 533 41.38 -1.51 0.98
C VAL A 533 41.24 -2.92 1.55
N GLU A 534 41.17 -3.07 2.87
CA GLU A 534 40.91 -4.38 3.51
C GLU A 534 39.58 -4.98 3.03
N LYS A 535 38.49 -4.19 2.98
CA LYS A 535 37.20 -4.66 2.44
C LYS A 535 37.29 -5.07 0.98
N ALA A 536 38.02 -4.34 0.16
CA ALA A 536 38.22 -4.67 -1.25
C ALA A 536 39.00 -5.98 -1.42
N GLN A 537 40.04 -6.20 -0.61
CA GLN A 537 40.79 -7.47 -0.58
C GLN A 537 39.89 -8.64 -0.17
N MET A 538 39.10 -8.48 0.89
CA MET A 538 38.14 -9.50 1.32
C MET A 538 37.07 -9.79 0.27
N ALA A 539 36.59 -8.78 -0.46
CA ALA A 539 35.65 -8.95 -1.56
C ALA A 539 36.26 -9.77 -2.71
N ILE A 540 37.55 -9.58 -3.02
CA ILE A 540 38.24 -10.39 -4.04
C ILE A 540 38.41 -11.83 -3.56
N ILE A 541 38.80 -12.05 -2.31
CA ILE A 541 38.95 -13.40 -1.72
C ILE A 541 37.62 -14.16 -1.77
N THR A 542 36.53 -13.51 -1.33
CA THR A 542 35.19 -14.12 -1.39
C THR A 542 34.72 -14.37 -2.82
N ASN A 543 35.04 -13.49 -3.77
CA ASN A 543 34.74 -13.73 -5.18
C ASN A 543 35.48 -14.98 -5.71
N GLY A 544 36.76 -15.15 -5.37
CA GLY A 544 37.53 -16.36 -5.73
C GLY A 544 36.93 -17.65 -5.13
N MET A 545 36.39 -17.58 -3.91
CA MET A 545 35.66 -18.71 -3.31
C MET A 545 34.37 -19.04 -4.08
N VAL A 546 33.60 -18.03 -4.49
CA VAL A 546 32.36 -18.21 -5.26
C VAL A 546 32.66 -18.76 -6.66
N GLU A 547 33.69 -18.26 -7.32
CA GLU A 547 34.12 -18.72 -8.64
C GLU A 547 34.54 -20.19 -8.61
N SER A 548 35.29 -20.60 -7.58
CA SER A 548 35.65 -22.01 -7.35
C SER A 548 34.42 -22.91 -7.20
N LEU A 549 33.39 -22.46 -6.46
CA LEU A 549 32.12 -23.20 -6.34
C LEU A 549 31.36 -23.29 -7.67
N MET A 550 31.44 -22.27 -8.53
CA MET A 550 30.80 -22.31 -9.85
C MET A 550 31.49 -23.28 -10.80
N ILE A 551 32.83 -23.35 -10.78
CA ILE A 551 33.60 -24.30 -11.60
C ILE A 551 33.37 -25.73 -11.11
N GLY A 552 33.46 -25.97 -9.80
CA GLY A 552 33.21 -27.31 -9.23
C GLY A 552 31.76 -27.78 -9.39
N GLY A 553 30.80 -26.87 -9.49
CA GLY A 553 29.39 -27.20 -9.78
C GLY A 553 29.06 -27.38 -11.27
N ALA A 554 29.98 -27.07 -12.18
CA ALA A 554 29.82 -27.31 -13.63
C ALA A 554 30.42 -28.65 -14.09
N GLU A 555 31.30 -29.25 -13.28
CA GLU A 555 31.89 -30.58 -13.51
C GLU A 555 31.08 -31.73 -12.88
N ALA A 556 30.03 -31.43 -12.13
CA ALA A 556 29.06 -32.37 -11.55
C ALA A 556 27.69 -32.21 -12.22
#